data_AF-A0AAD9S1L0-F1
#
_entry.id   AF-A0AAD9S1L0-F1
#
_cell.length_a   1.000
_cell.length_b   1.000
_cell.length_c   1.000
_cell.angle_alpha   90.00
_cell.angle_beta   90.00
_cell.angle_gamma   90.00
#
_symmetry.space_group_name_H-M   'P 1'
#
loop_
_entity.id
_entity.type
_entity.pdbx_description
1 polymer ?
#
loop_
_entity_poly.entity_id
_entity_poly.type
_entity_poly.pdbx_seq_one_letter_code
_entity_poly.pdbx_strand_id
1 'polypeptide(L)'
;MVRIGHIKLERRLAWLLASMTASILCFVVYAYHSGTYLDWRGSARGGLQHPSPGAQPESGPVSPPSPSQPNQAGARYPAWVETPKVFDVALISDYVPPPFSLPVPLVLHPQLGQAVDRFLSRPVLTHEQASLQNQEACPLEQAGAQVNKDQLENDRSKWLAVDPETIDQMRRGALESLEQHTANEGEAALIGPGVGLDGKPVRQGSRGIVFAAGNHRTVDRAIGCIKEIQRLGWQRGAIEVFHFEGELTDEDQRKQLEELGATPHTVSTKKTPGRWKNFELKAEAILRSSFDEVLYLDSDNYPLSDVGALFDSALFRDPRGGNAVFWPDLNRDHPDNAIHRLLGIPCHNAWELDSGQILISKSGNDGLNLAALYLAQYMAEEGDFWFSGGDKDTFRYAFLALGITYTPAPRWLSLLGNRDPRDNFCGAAMLQYGLDPPKAGHADPADPLHPEPLFVHANLLKHMSGIRPGNVFTQFRRLFPGQDDVLVEYAPATALHSVSGGGSAVAGRGLCSDITAFRGGADVETVDTKTSFGGMMKDFEEQFFSYGALPGLWR
;
A
#
# COMPACT_ATOMS: atom_id res chain seq x y z
N MET A 1 -66.11 -12.19 -20.43
CA MET A 1 -64.75 -12.76 -20.27
C MET A 1 -63.68 -12.22 -21.23
N VAL A 2 -64.00 -11.45 -22.28
CA VAL A 2 -63.00 -11.00 -23.29
C VAL A 2 -62.24 -9.71 -22.91
N ARG A 3 -62.79 -8.83 -22.06
CA ARG A 3 -62.15 -7.54 -21.69
C ARG A 3 -61.00 -7.62 -20.67
N ILE A 4 -60.86 -8.72 -19.92
CA ILE A 4 -59.82 -8.87 -18.89
C ILE A 4 -58.50 -9.42 -19.48
N GLY A 5 -58.56 -10.09 -20.64
CA GLY A 5 -57.38 -10.61 -21.34
C GLY A 5 -56.54 -9.52 -22.01
N HIS A 6 -57.18 -8.52 -22.62
CA HIS A 6 -56.49 -7.43 -23.35
C HIS A 6 -55.64 -6.54 -22.44
N ILE A 7 -56.14 -6.18 -21.25
CA ILE A 7 -55.44 -5.31 -20.29
C ILE A 7 -54.18 -6.00 -19.72
N LYS A 8 -54.18 -7.34 -19.60
CA LYS A 8 -53.00 -8.10 -19.15
C LYS A 8 -51.94 -8.25 -20.24
N LEU A 9 -52.34 -8.29 -21.51
CA LEU A 9 -51.41 -8.41 -22.63
C LEU A 9 -50.68 -7.08 -22.90
N GLU A 10 -51.39 -5.95 -22.86
CA GLU A 10 -50.79 -4.61 -23.04
C GLU A 10 -49.80 -4.26 -21.93
N ARG A 11 -50.12 -4.59 -20.66
CA ARG A 11 -49.17 -4.39 -19.55
C ARG A 11 -47.92 -5.25 -19.68
N ARG A 12 -48.02 -6.48 -20.20
CA ARG A 12 -46.85 -7.35 -20.44
C ARG A 12 -45.98 -6.86 -21.59
N LEU A 13 -46.60 -6.36 -22.67
CA LEU A 13 -45.89 -5.72 -23.78
C LEU A 13 -45.19 -4.43 -23.34
N ALA A 14 -45.82 -3.60 -22.52
CA ALA A 14 -45.20 -2.39 -21.97
C ALA A 14 -43.99 -2.72 -21.08
N TRP A 15 -44.08 -3.76 -20.25
CA TRP A 15 -42.95 -4.21 -19.43
C TRP A 15 -41.80 -4.81 -20.26
N LEU A 16 -42.10 -5.55 -21.33
CA LEU A 16 -41.08 -6.08 -22.24
C LEU A 16 -40.38 -4.96 -23.02
N LEU A 17 -41.14 -3.98 -23.51
CA LEU A 17 -40.60 -2.80 -24.19
C LEU A 17 -39.71 -1.98 -23.26
N ALA A 18 -40.15 -1.73 -22.01
CA ALA A 18 -39.36 -1.02 -21.01
C ALA A 18 -38.08 -1.76 -20.62
N SER A 19 -38.12 -3.10 -20.54
CA SER A 19 -36.94 -3.92 -20.24
C SER A 19 -35.94 -3.95 -21.41
N MET A 20 -36.44 -3.99 -22.66
CA MET A 20 -35.60 -3.89 -23.85
C MET A 20 -34.95 -2.50 -23.98
N THR A 21 -35.69 -1.41 -23.76
CA THR A 21 -35.10 -0.07 -23.80
C THR A 21 -34.09 0.15 -22.69
N ALA A 22 -34.34 -0.34 -21.47
CA ALA A 22 -33.36 -0.28 -20.39
C ALA A 22 -32.09 -1.09 -20.71
N SER A 23 -32.24 -2.28 -21.30
CA SER A 23 -31.10 -3.12 -21.70
C SER A 23 -30.29 -2.50 -22.83
N ILE A 24 -30.94 -1.86 -23.81
CA ILE A 24 -30.28 -1.13 -24.89
C ILE A 24 -29.57 0.11 -24.34
N LEU A 25 -30.19 0.87 -23.41
CA LEU A 25 -29.53 2.00 -22.77
C LEU A 25 -28.30 1.56 -21.98
N CYS A 26 -28.40 0.48 -21.20
CA CYS A 26 -27.26 -0.09 -20.48
C CYS A 26 -26.16 -0.56 -21.44
N PHE A 27 -26.50 -1.16 -22.58
CA PHE A 27 -25.52 -1.58 -23.58
C PHE A 27 -24.86 -0.38 -24.28
N VAL A 28 -25.61 0.69 -24.57
CA VAL A 28 -25.05 1.90 -25.18
C VAL A 28 -24.16 2.66 -24.19
N VAL A 29 -24.55 2.77 -22.92
CA VAL A 29 -23.71 3.34 -21.85
C VAL A 29 -22.46 2.49 -21.64
N TYR A 30 -22.60 1.16 -21.63
CA TYR A 30 -21.47 0.25 -21.54
C TYR A 30 -20.53 0.38 -22.74
N ALA A 31 -21.03 0.41 -23.98
CA ALA A 31 -20.22 0.58 -25.19
C ALA A 31 -19.54 1.95 -25.25
N TYR A 32 -20.22 3.01 -24.79
CA TYR A 32 -19.68 4.37 -24.72
C TYR A 32 -18.56 4.51 -23.67
N HIS A 33 -18.68 3.84 -22.52
CA HIS A 33 -17.65 3.86 -21.46
C HIS A 33 -16.55 2.80 -21.62
N SER A 34 -16.78 1.73 -22.40
CA SER A 34 -15.79 0.66 -22.62
C SER A 34 -14.91 0.86 -23.86
N GLY A 35 -15.09 1.95 -24.62
CA GLY A 35 -14.22 2.29 -25.76
C GLY A 35 -14.19 1.24 -26.89
N THR A 36 -15.19 0.35 -26.97
CA THR A 36 -15.19 -0.75 -27.94
C THR A 36 -15.66 -0.29 -29.32
N TYR A 37 -14.76 0.30 -30.10
CA TYR A 37 -14.93 0.41 -31.55
C TYR A 37 -14.61 -0.95 -32.20
N LEU A 38 -15.65 -1.61 -32.72
CA LEU A 38 -15.55 -2.78 -33.58
C LEU A 38 -14.97 -2.36 -34.94
N ASP A 39 -13.67 -2.59 -35.16
CA ASP A 39 -13.07 -2.50 -36.49
C ASP A 39 -13.19 -3.85 -37.21
N TRP A 40 -14.02 -3.87 -38.25
CA TRP A 40 -14.28 -5.05 -39.09
C TRP A 40 -13.60 -4.87 -40.44
N ARG A 41 -12.35 -5.33 -40.58
CA ARG A 41 -11.73 -5.60 -41.89
C ARG A 41 -10.74 -6.77 -41.86
N GLY A 42 -11.13 -7.84 -42.55
CA GLY A 42 -10.36 -8.34 -43.69
C GLY A 42 -9.10 -9.17 -43.42
N SER A 43 -9.27 -10.48 -43.44
CA SER A 43 -8.23 -11.51 -43.63
C SER A 43 -7.39 -11.29 -44.90
N ALA A 44 -6.07 -11.50 -44.83
CA ALA A 44 -5.26 -12.00 -45.95
C ALA A 44 -3.98 -12.72 -45.50
N ARG A 45 -3.78 -13.89 -46.11
CA ARG A 45 -2.78 -14.96 -45.96
C ARG A 45 -1.29 -14.56 -46.10
N GLY A 46 -0.45 -15.40 -45.49
CA GLY A 46 0.91 -15.75 -45.95
C GLY A 46 1.80 -16.09 -44.75
N GLY A 47 2.53 -17.18 -44.63
CA GLY A 47 2.81 -18.35 -45.46
C GLY A 47 3.83 -19.16 -44.64
N LEU A 48 3.56 -20.44 -44.41
CA LEU A 48 4.43 -21.36 -43.66
C LEU A 48 5.72 -21.63 -44.45
N GLN A 49 6.88 -21.47 -43.81
CA GLN A 49 8.13 -22.11 -44.24
C GLN A 49 8.94 -22.55 -43.01
N HIS A 50 9.11 -23.87 -42.89
CA HIS A 50 10.12 -24.51 -42.04
C HIS A 50 11.51 -24.39 -42.69
N PRO A 51 12.58 -24.43 -41.86
CA PRO A 51 13.73 -25.25 -42.21
C PRO A 51 14.11 -26.28 -41.13
N SER A 52 14.66 -27.38 -41.63
CA SER A 52 15.10 -28.62 -40.99
C SER A 52 16.40 -28.50 -40.17
N PRO A 53 16.81 -29.56 -39.43
CA PRO A 53 17.69 -29.49 -38.27
C PRO A 53 19.17 -29.74 -38.61
N GLY A 54 20.07 -29.24 -37.77
CA GLY A 54 21.46 -29.71 -37.74
C GLY A 54 22.42 -28.76 -37.02
N ALA A 55 22.94 -29.19 -35.88
CA ALA A 55 24.35 -29.15 -35.45
C ALA A 55 24.44 -29.13 -33.91
N GLN A 56 24.99 -30.22 -33.35
CA GLN A 56 25.49 -30.25 -31.98
C GLN A 56 26.83 -29.51 -31.88
N PRO A 57 27.20 -29.06 -30.67
CA PRO A 57 28.59 -29.12 -30.25
C PRO A 57 28.78 -29.85 -28.91
N GLU A 58 29.56 -30.94 -29.00
CA GLU A 58 30.63 -31.41 -28.12
C GLU A 58 30.60 -31.10 -26.61
N SER A 59 30.43 -32.17 -25.83
CA SER A 59 30.64 -32.25 -24.39
C SER A 59 32.12 -32.45 -24.03
N GLY A 60 32.72 -31.50 -23.31
CA GLY A 60 33.99 -31.67 -22.59
C GLY A 60 33.76 -32.10 -21.13
N PRO A 61 34.69 -32.82 -20.48
CA PRO A 61 34.49 -33.39 -19.15
C PRO A 61 34.55 -32.33 -18.06
N VAL A 62 33.47 -32.20 -17.28
CA VAL A 62 33.39 -31.36 -16.08
C VAL A 62 33.83 -32.19 -14.87
N SER A 63 34.95 -31.80 -14.25
CA SER A 63 35.41 -32.35 -12.97
C SER A 63 34.45 -31.93 -11.84
N PRO A 64 34.17 -32.80 -10.85
CA PRO A 64 33.25 -32.48 -9.76
C PRO A 64 33.89 -31.46 -8.81
N PRO A 65 33.19 -30.40 -8.38
CA PRO A 65 33.68 -29.55 -7.30
C PRO A 65 33.61 -30.32 -5.98
N SER A 66 34.72 -30.32 -5.25
CA SER A 66 34.82 -30.79 -3.87
C SER A 66 33.79 -30.12 -2.95
N PRO A 67 33.30 -30.80 -1.90
CA PRO A 67 32.29 -30.25 -1.02
C PRO A 67 32.89 -29.11 -0.19
N SER A 68 32.57 -27.87 -0.57
CA SER A 68 32.80 -26.71 0.29
C SER A 68 31.90 -26.85 1.53
N GLN A 69 32.54 -26.80 2.69
CA GLN A 69 31.88 -26.77 3.99
C GLN A 69 30.84 -25.63 4.07
N PRO A 70 29.82 -25.73 4.93
CA PRO A 70 28.75 -24.75 5.01
C PRO A 70 29.34 -23.41 5.46
N ASN A 71 29.19 -22.37 4.64
CA ASN A 71 29.41 -21.01 5.07
C ASN A 71 28.45 -20.72 6.23
N GLN A 72 29.01 -20.41 7.41
CA GLN A 72 28.30 -19.67 8.44
C GLN A 72 28.01 -18.26 7.91
N ALA A 73 26.90 -18.06 7.21
CA ALA A 73 26.36 -16.75 6.86
C ALA A 73 25.22 -16.42 7.83
N GLY A 74 25.58 -15.90 9.01
CA GLY A 74 24.63 -15.50 10.06
C GLY A 74 24.17 -14.05 9.87
N ALA A 75 22.85 -13.88 9.67
CA ALA A 75 22.02 -12.67 9.77
C ALA A 75 22.47 -11.40 9.02
N ARG A 76 21.81 -11.08 7.89
CA ARG A 76 21.75 -9.71 7.33
C ARG A 76 20.34 -9.14 7.57
N TYR A 77 20.25 -8.09 8.40
CA TYR A 77 19.06 -7.26 8.65
C TYR A 77 19.53 -5.88 9.19
N PRO A 78 18.97 -4.72 8.79
CA PRO A 78 18.53 -4.30 7.45
C PRO A 78 19.39 -3.17 6.86
N ALA A 79 19.22 -2.96 5.54
CA ALA A 79 19.36 -1.67 4.90
C ALA A 79 18.11 -0.82 5.19
N TRP A 80 18.29 0.42 5.63
CA TRP A 80 17.21 1.41 5.74
C TRP A 80 17.07 2.13 4.40
N VAL A 81 15.92 2.77 4.18
CA VAL A 81 15.72 3.65 3.03
C VAL A 81 16.12 5.06 3.43
N GLU A 82 17.11 5.60 2.73
CA GLU A 82 17.47 7.01 2.77
C GLU A 82 16.80 7.77 1.63
N THR A 83 16.57 9.07 1.83
CA THR A 83 16.15 9.94 0.73
C THR A 83 17.26 9.98 -0.34
N PRO A 84 16.92 9.71 -1.62
CA PRO A 84 17.88 9.84 -2.70
C PRO A 84 18.54 11.22 -2.78
N LYS A 85 19.69 11.29 -3.44
CA LYS A 85 20.29 12.58 -3.80
C LYS A 85 19.31 13.38 -4.64
N VAL A 86 19.30 14.70 -4.45
CA VAL A 86 18.50 15.63 -5.26
C VAL A 86 18.94 15.61 -6.72
N PHE A 87 18.10 16.13 -7.62
CA PHE A 87 18.45 16.26 -9.03
C PHE A 87 19.78 16.99 -9.22
N ASP A 88 20.62 16.46 -10.10
CA ASP A 88 21.85 17.14 -10.51
C ASP A 88 21.53 18.19 -11.57
N VAL A 89 21.42 19.44 -11.13
CA VAL A 89 21.13 20.58 -11.99
C VAL A 89 22.29 20.94 -12.92
N ALA A 90 23.51 20.47 -12.65
CA ALA A 90 24.65 20.69 -13.55
C ALA A 90 24.50 19.92 -14.87
N LEU A 91 23.65 18.89 -14.90
CA LEU A 91 23.32 18.12 -16.10
C LEU A 91 22.20 18.75 -16.95
N ILE A 92 21.61 19.87 -16.51
CA ILE A 92 20.46 20.52 -17.16
C ILE A 92 20.88 21.89 -17.69
N SER A 93 21.12 21.97 -19.00
CA SER A 93 21.74 23.14 -19.65
C SER A 93 20.91 24.43 -19.60
N ASP A 94 19.59 24.31 -19.51
CA ASP A 94 18.62 25.40 -19.49
C ASP A 94 18.03 25.64 -18.09
N TYR A 95 18.60 25.01 -17.05
CA TYR A 95 18.12 25.19 -15.68
C TYR A 95 18.37 26.61 -15.20
N VAL A 96 17.28 27.28 -14.82
CA VAL A 96 17.31 28.55 -14.12
C VAL A 96 16.65 28.32 -12.75
N PRO A 97 17.38 28.52 -11.64
CA PRO A 97 16.78 28.48 -10.31
C PRO A 97 15.58 29.43 -10.29
N PRO A 98 14.41 28.97 -9.86
CA PRO A 98 13.26 29.85 -9.84
C PRO A 98 13.51 31.01 -8.86
N PRO A 99 12.91 32.19 -9.06
CA PRO A 99 13.14 33.38 -8.24
C PRO A 99 12.52 33.29 -6.83
N PHE A 100 12.16 32.09 -6.40
CA PHE A 100 11.45 31.80 -5.18
C PHE A 100 12.36 32.01 -3.96
N SER A 101 12.09 33.05 -3.18
CA SER A 101 12.73 33.26 -1.88
C SER A 101 11.94 32.55 -0.78
N LEU A 102 12.64 31.95 0.17
CA LEU A 102 12.03 31.48 1.41
C LEU A 102 11.69 32.68 2.31
N PRO A 103 10.53 32.69 2.99
CA PRO A 103 10.33 33.59 4.11
C PRO A 103 11.31 33.17 5.21
N VAL A 104 12.28 34.02 5.54
CA VAL A 104 13.24 33.79 6.63
C VAL A 104 12.91 34.77 7.76
N PRO A 105 12.80 34.32 9.02
CA PRO A 105 12.98 32.94 9.52
C PRO A 105 11.70 32.08 9.47
N LEU A 106 11.86 30.76 9.28
CA LEU A 106 10.78 29.78 9.40
C LEU A 106 10.27 29.70 10.85
N VAL A 107 8.96 29.62 11.05
CA VAL A 107 8.33 29.52 12.38
C VAL A 107 8.15 28.05 12.74
N LEU A 108 9.27 27.33 12.88
CA LEU A 108 9.33 25.90 13.17
C LEU A 108 10.41 25.61 14.22
N HIS A 109 10.26 24.52 14.97
CA HIS A 109 11.34 24.00 15.81
C HIS A 109 12.64 23.86 14.99
N PRO A 110 13.83 24.25 15.50
CA PRO A 110 15.05 24.34 14.69
C PRO A 110 15.40 23.08 13.88
N GLN A 111 15.19 21.90 14.46
CA GLN A 111 15.44 20.62 13.79
C GLN A 111 14.47 20.38 12.61
N LEU A 112 13.18 20.68 12.81
CA LEU A 112 12.18 20.59 11.75
C LEU A 112 12.41 21.67 10.70
N GLY A 113 12.70 22.90 11.13
CA GLY A 113 13.06 24.01 10.25
C GLY A 113 14.23 23.68 9.34
N GLN A 114 15.27 23.00 9.85
CA GLN A 114 16.40 22.56 9.03
C GLN A 114 16.01 21.49 7.99
N ALA A 115 15.15 20.54 8.37
CA ALA A 115 14.63 19.51 7.45
C ALA A 115 13.77 20.13 6.33
N VAL A 116 12.88 21.07 6.71
CA VAL A 116 12.01 21.80 5.77
C VAL A 116 12.82 22.74 4.89
N ASP A 117 13.80 23.48 5.42
CA ASP A 117 14.70 24.32 4.62
C ASP A 117 15.43 23.52 3.53
N ARG A 118 15.96 22.33 3.88
CA ARG A 118 16.55 21.41 2.91
C ARG A 118 15.56 20.94 1.86
N PHE A 119 14.32 20.64 2.23
CA PHE A 119 13.26 20.23 1.31
C PHE A 119 12.89 21.33 0.31
N LEU A 120 12.64 22.53 0.83
CA LEU A 120 12.23 23.66 0.00
C LEU A 120 13.35 24.12 -0.93
N SER A 121 14.61 23.98 -0.51
CA SER A 121 15.80 24.34 -1.30
C SER A 121 16.14 23.36 -2.43
N ARG A 122 15.44 22.22 -2.55
CA ARG A 122 15.72 21.25 -3.62
C ARG A 122 15.35 21.83 -5.00
N PRO A 123 15.99 21.38 -6.08
CA PRO A 123 15.63 21.82 -7.42
C PRO A 123 14.14 21.65 -7.73
N VAL A 124 13.60 22.61 -8.49
CA VAL A 124 12.25 22.56 -9.08
C VAL A 124 12.44 22.49 -10.58
N LEU A 125 11.97 21.41 -11.20
CA LEU A 125 12.20 21.09 -12.60
C LEU A 125 10.88 20.89 -13.36
N THR A 126 10.89 21.19 -14.66
CA THR A 126 9.85 20.71 -15.57
C THR A 126 9.93 19.19 -15.74
N HIS A 127 8.88 18.57 -16.29
CA HIS A 127 8.93 17.15 -16.64
C HIS A 127 10.07 16.84 -17.63
N GLU A 128 10.25 17.68 -18.64
CA GLU A 128 11.32 17.52 -19.64
C GLU A 128 12.72 17.54 -19.01
N GLN A 129 12.98 18.50 -18.13
CA GLN A 129 14.27 18.65 -17.44
C GLN A 129 14.58 17.45 -16.52
N ALA A 130 13.58 16.90 -15.85
CA ALA A 130 13.75 15.77 -14.93
C ALA A 130 13.82 14.40 -15.63
N SER A 131 13.31 14.30 -16.86
CA SER A 131 13.03 13.02 -17.53
C SER A 131 14.24 12.10 -17.63
N LEU A 132 15.41 12.63 -18.00
CA LEU A 132 16.62 11.81 -18.18
C LEU A 132 17.04 11.15 -16.86
N GLN A 133 17.16 11.94 -15.79
CA GLN A 133 17.57 11.46 -14.47
C GLN A 133 16.52 10.51 -13.88
N ASN A 134 15.23 10.77 -14.10
CA ASN A 134 14.16 9.86 -13.67
C ASN A 134 14.21 8.50 -14.38
N GLN A 135 14.44 8.48 -15.70
CA GLN A 135 14.50 7.23 -16.46
C GLN A 135 15.79 6.45 -16.19
N GLU A 136 16.88 7.13 -15.85
CA GLU A 136 18.11 6.48 -15.38
C GLU A 136 17.92 5.81 -14.02
N ALA A 137 17.24 6.49 -13.08
CA ALA A 137 16.98 5.95 -11.75
C ALA A 137 15.91 4.83 -11.76
N CYS A 138 14.88 4.96 -12.60
CA CYS A 138 13.79 4.00 -12.78
C CYS A 138 13.61 3.64 -14.27
N PRO A 139 14.20 2.53 -14.74
CA PRO A 139 14.10 2.12 -16.14
C PRO A 139 12.65 1.93 -16.60
N LEU A 140 12.29 2.51 -17.75
CA LEU A 140 10.91 2.55 -18.25
C LEU A 140 10.27 1.17 -18.45
N GLU A 141 11.01 0.16 -18.91
CA GLU A 141 10.49 -1.20 -19.07
C GLU A 141 10.00 -1.77 -17.73
N GLN A 142 10.82 -1.61 -16.68
CA GLN A 142 10.48 -2.06 -15.34
C GLN A 142 9.34 -1.21 -14.76
N ALA A 143 9.49 0.11 -14.79
CA ALA A 143 8.52 1.02 -14.18
C ALA A 143 7.13 0.92 -14.84
N GLY A 144 7.08 0.73 -16.17
CA GLY A 144 5.82 0.52 -16.88
C GLY A 144 5.13 -0.82 -16.55
N ALA A 145 5.90 -1.84 -16.16
CA ALA A 145 5.34 -3.12 -15.72
C ALA A 145 4.91 -3.13 -14.24
N GLN A 146 5.52 -2.26 -13.42
CA GLN A 146 5.35 -2.22 -11.96
C GLN A 146 4.54 -1.03 -11.44
N VAL A 147 4.10 -0.14 -12.32
CA VAL A 147 3.16 0.93 -11.95
C VAL A 147 1.72 0.40 -11.91
N ASN A 148 0.90 0.99 -11.05
CA ASN A 148 -0.54 0.83 -11.15
C ASN A 148 -1.04 1.33 -12.52
N LYS A 149 -1.47 0.40 -13.38
CA LYS A 149 -1.89 0.71 -14.76
C LYS A 149 -3.05 1.68 -14.83
N ASP A 150 -4.07 1.49 -14.00
CA ASP A 150 -5.23 2.37 -13.98
C ASP A 150 -4.82 3.80 -13.59
N GLN A 151 -3.90 3.93 -12.63
CA GLN A 151 -3.39 5.23 -12.22
C GLN A 151 -2.55 5.88 -13.32
N LEU A 152 -1.64 5.13 -13.95
CA LEU A 152 -0.85 5.63 -15.08
C LEU A 152 -1.76 6.10 -16.22
N GLU A 153 -2.77 5.32 -16.59
CA GLU A 153 -3.70 5.66 -17.67
C GLU A 153 -4.52 6.93 -17.36
N ASN A 154 -4.98 7.08 -16.12
CA ASN A 154 -5.89 8.16 -15.73
C ASN A 154 -5.17 9.47 -15.36
N ASP A 155 -3.97 9.40 -14.79
CA ASP A 155 -3.31 10.57 -14.18
C ASP A 155 -2.04 11.04 -14.90
N ARG A 156 -1.47 10.24 -15.82
CA ARG A 156 -0.20 10.61 -16.48
C ARG A 156 -0.25 11.98 -17.15
N SER A 157 -1.32 12.33 -17.85
CA SER A 157 -1.44 13.66 -18.47
C SER A 157 -1.36 14.79 -17.45
N LYS A 158 -1.94 14.61 -16.26
CA LYS A 158 -1.85 15.56 -15.14
C LYS A 158 -0.42 15.60 -14.61
N TRP A 159 0.23 14.45 -14.42
CA TRP A 159 1.62 14.37 -13.94
C TRP A 159 2.58 15.12 -14.85
N LEU A 160 2.45 14.96 -16.16
CA LEU A 160 3.28 15.66 -17.14
C LEU A 160 3.04 17.17 -17.14
N ALA A 161 1.81 17.60 -16.86
CA ALA A 161 1.40 19.00 -16.90
C ALA A 161 1.78 19.82 -15.66
N VAL A 162 2.17 19.19 -14.54
CA VAL A 162 2.58 19.94 -13.33
C VAL A 162 3.81 20.78 -13.64
N ASP A 163 3.69 22.09 -13.51
CA ASP A 163 4.74 23.06 -13.81
C ASP A 163 5.55 23.46 -12.54
N PRO A 164 6.68 24.16 -12.72
CA PRO A 164 7.51 24.62 -11.60
C PRO A 164 6.79 25.52 -10.59
N GLU A 165 5.86 26.37 -11.04
CA GLU A 165 5.11 27.26 -10.15
C GLU A 165 4.16 26.46 -9.25
N THR A 166 3.46 25.48 -9.83
CA THR A 166 2.64 24.54 -9.08
C THR A 166 3.48 23.84 -8.02
N ILE A 167 4.63 23.27 -8.38
CA ILE A 167 5.53 22.58 -7.43
C ILE A 167 5.91 23.49 -6.24
N ASP A 168 6.33 24.72 -6.51
CA ASP A 168 6.68 25.68 -5.45
C ASP A 168 5.49 25.97 -4.53
N GLN A 169 4.28 26.16 -5.10
CA GLN A 169 3.05 26.32 -4.31
C GLN A 169 2.77 25.09 -3.42
N MET A 170 2.93 23.86 -3.93
CA MET A 170 2.71 22.64 -3.11
C MET A 170 3.69 22.57 -1.95
N ARG A 171 4.97 22.88 -2.21
CA ARG A 171 6.02 22.89 -1.19
C ARG A 171 5.78 23.95 -0.13
N ARG A 172 5.34 25.15 -0.52
CA ARG A 172 4.96 26.22 0.41
C ARG A 172 3.72 25.88 1.21
N GLY A 173 2.71 25.27 0.60
CA GLY A 173 1.53 24.77 1.31
C GLY A 173 1.90 23.77 2.41
N ALA A 174 2.87 22.88 2.15
CA ALA A 174 3.40 21.98 3.17
C ALA A 174 4.09 22.74 4.33
N LEU A 175 4.89 23.77 4.04
CA LEU A 175 5.47 24.64 5.06
C LEU A 175 4.38 25.36 5.87
N GLU A 176 3.44 26.01 5.20
CA GLU A 176 2.35 26.78 5.82
C GLU A 176 1.50 25.90 6.74
N SER A 177 1.22 24.65 6.33
CA SER A 177 0.53 23.67 7.17
C SER A 177 1.31 23.37 8.46
N LEU A 178 2.61 23.09 8.36
CA LEU A 178 3.47 22.82 9.52
C LEU A 178 3.60 24.05 10.45
N GLU A 179 3.73 25.24 9.90
CA GLU A 179 3.78 26.50 10.66
C GLU A 179 2.44 26.79 11.35
N GLN A 180 1.30 26.49 10.69
CA GLN A 180 -0.02 26.65 11.29
C GLN A 180 -0.22 25.70 12.48
N HIS A 181 0.20 24.45 12.37
CA HIS A 181 0.17 23.51 13.50
C HIS A 181 1.13 23.96 14.61
N THR A 182 2.31 24.46 14.25
CA THR A 182 3.28 24.99 15.21
C THR A 182 2.72 26.21 15.97
N ALA A 183 2.02 27.11 15.29
CA ALA A 183 1.38 28.26 15.90
C ALA A 183 0.21 27.87 16.83
N ASN A 184 -0.56 26.84 16.45
CA ASN A 184 -1.73 26.38 17.19
C ASN A 184 -1.37 25.51 18.40
N GLU A 185 -0.39 24.63 18.25
CA GLU A 185 -0.07 23.56 19.21
C GLU A 185 1.23 23.85 19.99
N GLY A 186 2.06 24.78 19.51
CA GLY A 186 3.31 25.22 20.11
C GLY A 186 4.56 24.77 19.35
N GLU A 187 5.69 25.47 19.57
CA GLU A 187 6.94 25.27 18.81
C GLU A 187 7.44 23.82 18.82
N ALA A 188 7.34 23.13 19.96
CA ALA A 188 7.80 21.76 20.13
C ALA A 188 6.74 20.70 19.79
N ALA A 189 5.51 21.09 19.42
CA ALA A 189 4.39 20.16 19.29
C ALA A 189 4.55 19.15 18.16
N LEU A 190 5.33 19.49 17.13
CA LEU A 190 5.59 18.63 15.97
C LEU A 190 6.83 17.74 16.16
N ILE A 191 7.48 17.80 17.33
CA ILE A 191 8.58 16.92 17.70
C ILE A 191 8.05 15.86 18.66
N GLY A 192 8.21 14.59 18.28
CA GLY A 192 7.68 13.44 19.01
C GLY A 192 8.10 13.38 20.48
N PRO A 193 7.25 12.83 21.37
CA PRO A 193 6.06 12.03 21.06
C PRO A 193 4.75 12.83 20.94
N GLY A 194 4.79 14.16 21.11
CA GLY A 194 3.63 15.04 20.97
C GLY A 194 2.58 14.92 22.08
N VAL A 195 1.34 15.29 21.75
CA VAL A 195 0.17 15.25 22.64
C VAL A 195 -0.93 14.37 22.05
N GLY A 196 -1.65 13.67 22.92
CA GLY A 196 -2.82 12.88 22.55
C GLY A 196 -4.05 13.76 22.31
N LEU A 197 -5.16 13.15 21.93
CA LEU A 197 -6.42 13.83 21.63
C LEU A 197 -6.96 14.68 22.81
N ASP A 198 -6.68 14.29 24.05
CA ASP A 198 -7.09 15.02 25.26
C ASP A 198 -6.13 16.17 25.64
N GLY A 199 -5.15 16.47 24.79
CA GLY A 199 -4.12 17.48 25.00
C GLY A 199 -3.05 17.06 26.02
N LYS A 200 -3.07 15.82 26.52
CA LYS A 200 -2.04 15.34 27.45
C LYS A 200 -0.78 14.93 26.68
N PRO A 201 0.42 15.18 27.24
CA PRO A 201 1.66 14.68 26.68
C PRO A 201 1.63 13.16 26.54
N VAL A 202 1.99 12.67 25.35
CA VAL A 202 2.18 11.24 25.11
C VAL A 202 3.43 10.79 25.87
N ARG A 203 3.33 9.68 26.59
CA ARG A 203 4.50 9.12 27.29
C ARG A 203 5.41 8.42 26.30
N GLN A 204 6.64 8.90 26.12
CA GLN A 204 7.64 8.22 25.29
C GLN A 204 7.77 6.72 25.64
N GLY A 205 7.82 5.87 24.63
CA GLY A 205 7.81 4.41 24.73
C GLY A 205 6.46 3.79 25.11
N SER A 206 5.37 4.56 25.23
CA SER A 206 4.02 3.95 25.31
C SER A 206 3.67 3.27 24.00
N ARG A 207 3.07 2.08 24.09
CA ARG A 207 2.74 1.22 22.94
C ARG A 207 1.24 1.03 22.83
N GLY A 208 0.73 0.98 21.61
CA GLY A 208 -0.66 0.63 21.36
C GLY A 208 -0.97 0.34 19.89
N ILE A 209 -2.15 -0.23 19.68
CA ILE A 209 -2.67 -0.52 18.35
C ILE A 209 -3.76 0.49 18.02
N VAL A 210 -3.73 1.03 16.81
CA VAL A 210 -4.63 2.09 16.36
C VAL A 210 -5.38 1.66 15.11
N PHE A 211 -6.69 1.89 15.10
CA PHE A 211 -7.56 1.67 13.94
C PHE A 211 -8.22 2.97 13.49
N ALA A 212 -8.49 3.09 12.19
CA ALA A 212 -9.46 4.04 11.65
C ALA A 212 -10.73 3.28 11.23
N ALA A 213 -11.81 3.38 12.00
CA ALA A 213 -13.06 2.68 11.75
C ALA A 213 -14.25 3.43 12.36
N GLY A 214 -15.13 3.96 11.51
CA GLY A 214 -16.28 4.74 11.95
C GLY A 214 -17.63 4.27 11.43
N ASN A 215 -17.72 3.80 10.19
CA ASN A 215 -18.98 3.27 9.67
C ASN A 215 -19.22 1.83 10.14
N HIS A 216 -20.49 1.41 10.14
CA HIS A 216 -20.91 0.10 10.63
C HIS A 216 -20.03 -1.05 10.12
N ARG A 217 -19.70 -1.08 8.83
CA ARG A 217 -18.94 -2.19 8.24
C ARG A 217 -17.46 -2.16 8.60
N THR A 218 -16.85 -0.98 8.67
CA THR A 218 -15.46 -0.88 9.14
C THR A 218 -15.35 -1.23 10.62
N VAL A 219 -16.36 -0.89 11.42
CA VAL A 219 -16.38 -1.20 12.84
C VAL A 219 -16.55 -2.71 13.09
N ASP A 220 -17.44 -3.39 12.36
CA ASP A 220 -17.57 -4.85 12.43
C ASP A 220 -16.23 -5.57 12.14
N ARG A 221 -15.52 -5.10 11.11
CA ARG A 221 -14.21 -5.68 10.75
C ARG A 221 -13.14 -5.37 11.80
N ALA A 222 -13.12 -4.16 12.35
CA ALA A 222 -12.22 -3.80 13.44
C ALA A 222 -12.50 -4.66 14.69
N ILE A 223 -13.76 -4.89 15.05
CA ILE A 223 -14.16 -5.78 16.15
C ILE A 223 -13.62 -7.19 15.93
N GLY A 224 -13.77 -7.74 14.72
CA GLY A 224 -13.21 -9.06 14.38
C GLY A 224 -11.68 -9.09 14.44
N CYS A 225 -11.02 -8.04 13.94
CA CYS A 225 -9.57 -7.93 13.98
C CYS A 225 -9.04 -7.83 15.43
N ILE A 226 -9.69 -7.04 16.29
CA ILE A 226 -9.36 -6.91 17.72
C ILE A 226 -9.49 -8.26 18.44
N LYS A 227 -10.57 -9.02 18.17
CA LYS A 227 -10.73 -10.37 18.74
C LYS A 227 -9.58 -11.29 18.35
N GLU A 228 -9.13 -11.22 17.09
CA GLU A 228 -8.01 -12.03 16.60
C GLU A 228 -6.68 -11.59 17.23
N ILE A 229 -6.42 -10.28 17.30
CA ILE A 229 -5.26 -9.68 17.99
C ILE A 229 -5.16 -10.16 19.44
N GLN A 230 -6.27 -10.16 20.18
CA GLN A 230 -6.32 -10.64 21.56
C GLN A 230 -6.13 -12.15 21.66
N ARG A 231 -6.74 -12.92 20.76
CA ARG A 231 -6.56 -14.38 20.69
C ARG A 231 -5.09 -14.74 20.49
N LEU A 232 -4.36 -13.98 19.67
CA LEU A 232 -2.98 -14.23 19.32
C LEU A 232 -1.94 -13.79 20.36
N GLY A 233 -2.26 -12.85 21.25
CA GLY A 233 -1.35 -12.50 22.37
C GLY A 233 -1.54 -11.12 23.01
N TRP A 234 -2.26 -10.19 22.37
CA TRP A 234 -2.36 -8.80 22.84
C TRP A 234 -3.56 -8.56 23.78
N GLN A 235 -3.77 -9.41 24.80
CA GLN A 235 -4.98 -9.30 25.64
C GLN A 235 -5.02 -8.08 26.57
N ARG A 236 -3.85 -7.51 26.90
CA ARG A 236 -3.72 -6.41 27.88
C ARG A 236 -3.13 -5.13 27.29
N GLY A 237 -2.81 -5.13 26.00
CA GLY A 237 -2.30 -3.94 25.36
C GLY A 237 -3.43 -2.99 24.99
N ALA A 238 -3.12 -1.70 24.95
CA ALA A 238 -4.11 -0.67 24.66
C ALA A 238 -4.45 -0.66 23.17
N ILE A 239 -5.73 -0.45 22.86
CA ILE A 239 -6.26 -0.34 21.51
C ILE A 239 -7.13 0.91 21.44
N GLU A 240 -6.91 1.76 20.44
CA GLU A 240 -7.72 2.95 20.18
C GLU A 240 -8.34 2.88 18.78
N VAL A 241 -9.61 3.26 18.67
CA VAL A 241 -10.36 3.22 17.40
C VAL A 241 -10.85 4.62 17.08
N PHE A 242 -10.31 5.23 16.04
CA PHE A 242 -10.64 6.58 15.63
C PHE A 242 -11.72 6.60 14.55
N HIS A 243 -12.65 7.54 14.65
CA HIS A 243 -13.72 7.76 13.69
C HIS A 243 -14.06 9.24 13.57
N PHE A 244 -14.70 9.65 12.45
CA PHE A 244 -15.20 11.02 12.33
C PHE A 244 -16.44 11.25 13.21
N GLU A 245 -16.71 12.51 13.53
CA GLU A 245 -17.93 12.90 14.23
C GLU A 245 -19.18 12.39 13.47
N GLY A 246 -20.07 11.73 14.22
CA GLY A 246 -21.32 11.18 13.69
C GLY A 246 -21.19 9.91 12.84
N GLU A 247 -20.03 9.25 12.77
CA GLU A 247 -19.91 7.96 12.06
C GLU A 247 -20.30 6.75 12.90
N LEU A 248 -19.71 6.60 14.10
CA LEU A 248 -20.02 5.49 15.02
C LEU A 248 -21.31 5.80 15.78
N THR A 249 -22.45 5.63 15.09
CA THR A 249 -23.80 5.89 15.62
C THR A 249 -24.47 4.65 16.23
N ASP A 250 -23.92 3.46 16.00
CA ASP A 250 -24.44 2.22 16.55
C ASP A 250 -23.87 1.98 17.96
N GLU A 251 -24.73 2.11 18.96
CA GLU A 251 -24.37 1.95 20.36
C GLU A 251 -24.00 0.50 20.72
N ASP A 252 -24.51 -0.50 20.00
CA ASP A 252 -24.10 -1.90 20.23
C ASP A 252 -22.65 -2.10 19.76
N GLN A 253 -22.30 -1.56 18.60
CA GLN A 253 -20.92 -1.62 18.10
C GLN A 253 -19.95 -0.86 19.01
N ARG A 254 -20.35 0.31 19.52
CA ARG A 254 -19.57 1.06 20.52
C ARG A 254 -19.34 0.22 21.78
N LYS A 255 -20.41 -0.36 22.32
CA LYS A 255 -20.34 -1.23 23.51
C LYS A 255 -19.46 -2.46 23.28
N GLN A 256 -19.53 -3.08 22.11
CA GLN A 256 -18.66 -4.22 21.77
C GLN A 256 -17.17 -3.82 21.73
N LEU A 257 -16.82 -2.65 21.18
CA LEU A 257 -15.44 -2.15 21.22
C LEU A 257 -14.96 -1.94 22.67
N GLU A 258 -15.79 -1.29 23.50
CA GLU A 258 -15.48 -1.02 24.91
C GLU A 258 -15.35 -2.31 25.74
N GLU A 259 -16.21 -3.30 25.50
CA GLU A 259 -16.14 -4.63 26.15
C GLU A 259 -14.88 -5.41 25.76
N LEU A 260 -14.36 -5.18 24.56
CA LEU A 260 -13.06 -5.68 24.13
C LEU A 260 -11.89 -4.86 24.69
N GLY A 261 -12.14 -3.81 25.48
CA GLY A 261 -11.10 -2.94 26.03
C GLY A 261 -10.47 -1.99 25.02
N ALA A 262 -11.09 -1.81 23.85
CA ALA A 262 -10.72 -0.76 22.91
C ALA A 262 -11.41 0.56 23.27
N THR A 263 -10.73 1.68 23.06
CA THR A 263 -11.28 3.02 23.32
C THR A 263 -11.67 3.71 22.01
N PRO A 264 -12.96 3.93 21.73
CA PRO A 264 -13.38 4.71 20.57
C PRO A 264 -13.11 6.21 20.78
N HIS A 265 -12.52 6.86 19.78
CA HIS A 265 -12.23 8.28 19.76
C HIS A 265 -12.85 8.96 18.55
N THR A 266 -13.41 10.14 18.76
CA THR A 266 -13.92 11.00 17.70
C THR A 266 -12.88 12.06 17.35
N VAL A 267 -12.53 12.19 16.07
CA VAL A 267 -11.71 13.29 15.58
C VAL A 267 -12.55 14.51 15.22
N SER A 268 -11.98 15.70 15.40
CA SER A 268 -12.63 16.99 15.07
C SER A 268 -12.39 17.43 13.61
N THR A 269 -11.46 16.78 12.91
CA THR A 269 -11.19 17.03 11.49
C THR A 269 -12.45 16.73 10.68
N LYS A 270 -12.83 17.68 9.83
CA LYS A 270 -14.04 17.60 9.04
C LYS A 270 -13.75 16.91 7.71
N LYS A 271 -14.58 15.93 7.37
CA LYS A 271 -14.59 15.32 6.03
C LYS A 271 -14.67 16.39 4.95
N THR A 272 -13.82 16.31 3.93
CA THR A 272 -13.94 17.18 2.75
C THR A 272 -15.28 16.88 2.03
N PRO A 273 -16.21 17.85 1.91
CA PRO A 273 -17.50 17.61 1.29
C PRO A 273 -17.34 17.11 -0.16
N GLY A 274 -18.01 16.00 -0.50
CA GLY A 274 -18.02 15.45 -1.86
C GLY A 274 -16.89 14.48 -2.22
N ARG A 275 -15.94 14.20 -1.30
CA ARG A 275 -14.97 13.13 -1.51
C ARG A 275 -15.58 11.75 -1.24
N TRP A 276 -15.26 10.80 -2.12
CA TRP A 276 -15.75 9.41 -2.04
C TRP A 276 -15.17 8.63 -0.85
N LYS A 277 -13.96 8.97 -0.40
CA LYS A 277 -13.27 8.37 0.75
C LYS A 277 -12.49 9.44 1.52
N ASN A 278 -12.44 9.27 2.83
CA ASN A 278 -11.74 10.15 3.78
C ASN A 278 -10.54 9.39 4.32
N PHE A 279 -9.44 9.44 3.58
CA PHE A 279 -8.24 8.68 3.90
C PHE A 279 -7.30 9.42 4.87
N GLU A 280 -7.55 10.70 5.11
CA GLU A 280 -6.86 11.56 6.08
C GLU A 280 -6.88 10.99 7.51
N LEU A 281 -7.88 10.17 7.82
CA LEU A 281 -8.09 9.65 9.17
C LEU A 281 -6.96 8.73 9.65
N LYS A 282 -6.18 8.09 8.76
CA LYS A 282 -5.10 7.19 9.17
C LYS A 282 -3.98 7.94 9.89
N ALA A 283 -3.46 8.98 9.24
CA ALA A 283 -2.40 9.80 9.78
C ALA A 283 -2.88 10.51 11.05
N GLU A 284 -4.10 11.06 11.04
CA GLU A 284 -4.69 11.70 12.21
C GLU A 284 -4.88 10.73 13.39
N ALA A 285 -5.36 9.50 13.15
CA ALA A 285 -5.51 8.48 14.18
C ALA A 285 -4.16 8.15 14.83
N ILE A 286 -3.11 8.00 14.02
CA ILE A 286 -1.76 7.78 14.55
C ILE A 286 -1.33 9.00 15.36
N LEU A 287 -1.42 10.21 14.80
CA LEU A 287 -1.03 11.48 15.44
C LEU A 287 -1.68 11.65 16.81
N ARG A 288 -3.00 11.52 16.88
CA ARG A 288 -3.81 11.83 18.06
C ARG A 288 -3.93 10.68 19.05
N SER A 289 -3.39 9.50 18.72
CA SER A 289 -3.36 8.37 19.66
C SER A 289 -2.54 8.66 20.91
N SER A 290 -2.88 7.99 22.01
CA SER A 290 -2.16 8.13 23.30
C SER A 290 -0.80 7.43 23.35
N PHE A 291 -0.33 6.91 22.20
CA PHE A 291 0.87 6.08 22.10
C PHE A 291 2.00 6.81 21.39
N ASP A 292 3.23 6.59 21.84
CA ASP A 292 4.43 6.97 21.10
C ASP A 292 4.69 5.93 20.00
N GLU A 293 4.74 4.65 20.37
CA GLU A 293 4.93 3.53 19.47
C GLU A 293 3.57 2.96 19.05
N VAL A 294 3.23 3.16 17.79
CA VAL A 294 1.93 2.82 17.21
C VAL A 294 2.09 1.71 16.19
N LEU A 295 1.30 0.64 16.33
CA LEU A 295 0.95 -0.22 15.20
C LEU A 295 -0.43 0.21 14.69
N TYR A 296 -0.46 0.86 13.53
CA TYR A 296 -1.71 1.14 12.83
C TYR A 296 -2.14 -0.09 12.04
N LEU A 297 -3.44 -0.38 12.02
CA LEU A 297 -4.05 -1.42 11.18
C LEU A 297 -5.34 -0.92 10.51
N ASP A 298 -5.48 -1.24 9.22
CA ASP A 298 -6.77 -1.17 8.54
C ASP A 298 -7.75 -2.18 9.14
N SER A 299 -9.03 -1.83 9.16
CA SER A 299 -10.07 -2.69 9.75
C SER A 299 -10.17 -4.08 9.10
N ASP A 300 -9.77 -4.22 7.82
CA ASP A 300 -9.73 -5.46 7.05
C ASP A 300 -8.33 -6.12 7.03
N ASN A 301 -7.43 -5.73 7.94
CA ASN A 301 -6.08 -6.30 8.05
C ASN A 301 -5.92 -7.18 9.29
N TYR A 302 -5.98 -8.50 9.12
CA TYR A 302 -6.03 -9.47 10.22
C TYR A 302 -4.65 -10.10 10.46
N PRO A 303 -4.15 -10.13 11.70
CA PRO A 303 -2.89 -10.79 11.98
C PRO A 303 -3.01 -12.32 12.01
N LEU A 304 -1.89 -13.00 11.74
CA LEU A 304 -1.72 -14.46 11.83
C LEU A 304 -0.85 -14.88 13.02
N SER A 305 -0.27 -13.91 13.73
CA SER A 305 0.62 -14.13 14.86
C SER A 305 0.60 -12.94 15.81
N ASP A 306 1.15 -13.12 17.02
CA ASP A 306 1.27 -12.05 18.01
C ASP A 306 2.02 -10.85 17.43
N VAL A 307 1.30 -9.73 17.28
CA VAL A 307 1.82 -8.46 16.77
C VAL A 307 2.62 -7.69 17.82
N GLY A 308 2.52 -8.06 19.10
CA GLY A 308 3.27 -7.39 20.16
C GLY A 308 4.78 -7.50 20.00
N ALA A 309 5.25 -8.60 19.39
CA ALA A 309 6.66 -8.83 19.09
C ALA A 309 7.25 -7.78 18.13
N LEU A 310 6.43 -7.15 17.27
CA LEU A 310 6.89 -6.14 16.32
C LEU A 310 7.55 -4.94 17.02
N PHE A 311 7.00 -4.54 18.17
CA PHE A 311 7.56 -3.42 18.94
C PHE A 311 8.96 -3.71 19.48
N ASP A 312 9.37 -4.98 19.57
CA ASP A 312 10.69 -5.38 20.06
C ASP A 312 11.59 -5.94 18.94
N SER A 313 11.09 -5.95 17.70
CA SER A 313 11.85 -6.41 16.53
C SER A 313 13.15 -5.63 16.37
N ALA A 314 14.23 -6.33 16.03
CA ALA A 314 15.52 -5.71 15.76
C ALA A 314 15.44 -4.72 14.59
N LEU A 315 14.58 -4.98 13.60
CA LEU A 315 14.33 -4.08 12.46
C LEU A 315 13.68 -2.77 12.88
N PHE A 316 12.70 -2.83 13.77
CA PHE A 316 12.02 -1.64 14.28
C PHE A 316 12.93 -0.84 15.22
N ARG A 317 13.80 -1.53 15.97
CA ARG A 317 14.70 -0.92 16.96
C ARG A 317 16.03 -0.42 16.41
N ASP A 318 16.36 -0.71 15.16
CA ASP A 318 17.56 -0.16 14.53
C ASP A 318 17.45 1.36 14.41
N PRO A 319 18.31 2.15 15.08
CA PRO A 319 18.23 3.61 15.06
C PRO A 319 18.41 4.21 13.66
N ARG A 320 19.05 3.49 12.75
CA ARG A 320 19.24 3.93 11.34
C ARG A 320 17.96 3.82 10.53
N GLY A 321 17.01 3.01 10.99
CA GLY A 321 15.66 2.89 10.43
C GLY A 321 14.67 3.91 10.98
N GLY A 322 15.10 4.77 11.91
CA GLY A 322 14.26 5.84 12.45
C GLY A 322 13.05 5.38 13.26
N ASN A 323 13.00 4.12 13.70
CA ASN A 323 11.83 3.51 14.34
C ASN A 323 10.53 3.71 13.53
N ALA A 324 10.62 3.54 12.22
CA ALA A 324 9.47 3.50 11.32
C ALA A 324 9.64 2.29 10.38
N VAL A 325 8.64 1.40 10.36
CA VAL A 325 8.64 0.22 9.49
C VAL A 325 7.42 0.26 8.59
N PHE A 326 7.70 0.13 7.29
CA PHE A 326 6.73 0.25 6.21
C PHE A 326 6.71 -1.01 5.36
N TRP A 327 5.52 -1.53 5.09
CA TRP A 327 5.35 -2.74 4.29
C TRP A 327 5.19 -2.39 2.81
N PRO A 328 5.85 -3.12 1.90
CA PRO A 328 5.74 -2.83 0.47
C PRO A 328 4.36 -3.22 -0.09
N ASP A 329 3.85 -2.43 -1.02
CA ASP A 329 2.69 -2.72 -1.87
C ASP A 329 3.16 -3.39 -3.19
N LEU A 330 2.22 -3.65 -4.09
CA LEU A 330 2.40 -4.28 -5.40
C LEU A 330 3.12 -3.40 -6.42
N ASN A 331 3.12 -2.08 -6.24
CA ASN A 331 3.50 -1.13 -7.28
C ASN A 331 4.72 -0.28 -6.91
N ARG A 332 5.28 0.38 -7.92
CA ARG A 332 6.33 1.40 -7.81
C ARG A 332 5.91 2.67 -8.54
N ASP A 333 6.44 3.80 -8.09
CA ASP A 333 6.25 5.07 -8.78
C ASP A 333 6.82 5.02 -10.21
N HIS A 334 6.02 5.46 -11.18
CA HIS A 334 6.50 5.65 -12.54
C HIS A 334 7.44 6.88 -12.62
N PRO A 335 8.49 6.89 -13.48
CA PRO A 335 9.38 8.05 -13.64
C PRO A 335 8.70 9.33 -14.15
N ASP A 336 7.53 9.21 -14.78
CA ASP A 336 6.71 10.37 -15.17
C ASP A 336 5.88 10.95 -14.01
N ASN A 337 5.77 10.25 -12.87
CA ASN A 337 5.00 10.75 -11.74
C ASN A 337 5.60 12.09 -11.26
N ALA A 338 4.74 13.10 -11.11
CA ALA A 338 5.13 14.44 -10.70
C ALA A 338 5.70 14.48 -9.26
N ILE A 339 5.42 13.46 -8.44
CA ILE A 339 5.93 13.37 -7.07
C ILE A 339 7.46 13.50 -6.99
N HIS A 340 8.21 12.97 -7.96
CA HIS A 340 9.67 13.05 -7.97
C HIS A 340 10.15 14.50 -8.06
N ARG A 341 9.52 15.29 -8.94
CA ARG A 341 9.82 16.71 -9.13
C ARG A 341 9.35 17.54 -7.94
N LEU A 342 8.20 17.17 -7.36
CA LEU A 342 7.73 17.74 -6.11
C LEU A 342 8.74 17.50 -4.98
N LEU A 343 9.18 16.26 -4.77
CA LEU A 343 10.16 15.90 -3.75
C LEU A 343 11.57 16.43 -4.05
N GLY A 344 11.83 16.85 -5.28
CA GLY A 344 13.12 17.39 -5.73
C GLY A 344 14.21 16.33 -5.84
N ILE A 345 13.82 15.07 -6.03
CA ILE A 345 14.71 13.90 -6.14
C ILE A 345 14.39 13.15 -7.45
N PRO A 346 15.38 12.54 -8.12
CA PRO A 346 15.12 11.62 -9.21
C PRO A 346 14.24 10.46 -8.76
N CYS A 347 13.64 9.76 -9.74
CA CYS A 347 12.75 8.64 -9.47
C CYS A 347 13.31 7.67 -8.42
N HIS A 348 12.60 7.55 -7.31
CA HIS A 348 13.00 6.67 -6.22
C HIS A 348 12.55 5.24 -6.53
N ASN A 349 13.48 4.39 -6.94
CA ASN A 349 13.20 3.00 -7.32
C ASN A 349 12.96 2.10 -6.09
N ALA A 350 11.91 2.40 -5.33
CA ALA A 350 11.42 1.64 -4.19
C ALA A 350 9.97 1.19 -4.42
N TRP A 351 9.56 0.18 -3.68
CA TRP A 351 8.15 -0.21 -3.60
C TRP A 351 7.35 0.89 -2.90
N GLU A 352 6.13 1.13 -3.40
CA GLU A 352 5.12 1.92 -2.69
C GLU A 352 4.78 1.26 -1.34
N LEU A 353 4.22 2.03 -0.42
CA LEU A 353 3.78 1.58 0.89
C LEU A 353 2.35 1.05 0.88
N ASP A 354 2.10 -0.09 1.52
CA ASP A 354 0.75 -0.52 1.90
C ASP A 354 0.37 0.07 3.26
N SER A 355 -0.48 1.10 3.27
CA SER A 355 -0.95 1.78 4.49
C SER A 355 -1.96 0.96 5.29
N GLY A 356 -2.20 -0.29 4.91
CA GLY A 356 -2.96 -1.25 5.70
C GLY A 356 -2.30 -1.58 7.04
N GLN A 357 -0.99 -1.41 7.15
CA GLN A 357 -0.25 -1.55 8.40
C GLN A 357 0.97 -0.64 8.43
N ILE A 358 1.15 0.07 9.54
CA ILE A 358 2.29 0.97 9.76
C ILE A 358 2.76 0.77 11.19
N LEU A 359 4.06 0.54 11.38
CA LEU A 359 4.67 0.49 12.71
C LEU A 359 5.61 1.69 12.87
N ILE A 360 5.31 2.59 13.79
CA ILE A 360 6.04 3.87 13.90
C ILE A 360 6.14 4.33 15.36
N SER A 361 7.31 4.83 15.77
CA SER A 361 7.46 5.65 16.97
C SER A 361 7.35 7.12 16.60
N LYS A 362 6.47 7.88 17.24
CA LYS A 362 6.38 9.35 17.08
C LYS A 362 7.69 10.02 17.47
N SER A 363 8.38 9.51 18.50
CA SER A 363 9.71 9.95 18.94
C SER A 363 10.87 9.49 18.05
N GLY A 364 10.64 8.64 17.06
CA GLY A 364 11.66 8.19 16.10
C GLY A 364 12.17 9.31 15.19
N ASN A 365 13.34 9.08 14.56
CA ASN A 365 14.08 10.10 13.80
C ASN A 365 14.29 11.40 14.59
N ASP A 366 14.72 11.28 15.85
CA ASP A 366 14.90 12.40 16.78
C ASP A 366 13.62 13.26 16.93
N GLY A 367 12.45 12.60 16.88
CA GLY A 367 11.12 13.21 16.96
C GLY A 367 10.52 13.70 15.63
N LEU A 368 11.25 13.62 14.51
CA LEU A 368 10.74 14.04 13.19
C LEU A 368 9.70 13.09 12.60
N ASN A 369 9.57 11.86 13.11
CA ASN A 369 8.46 10.98 12.71
C ASN A 369 7.10 11.63 12.97
N LEU A 370 6.95 12.37 14.06
CA LEU A 370 5.72 13.11 14.34
C LEU A 370 5.44 14.18 13.28
N ALA A 371 6.44 14.98 12.91
CA ALA A 371 6.31 15.97 11.84
C ALA A 371 5.98 15.33 10.48
N ALA A 372 6.55 14.15 10.19
CA ALA A 372 6.23 13.40 8.98
C ALA A 372 4.77 12.95 8.96
N LEU A 373 4.19 12.59 10.11
CA LEU A 373 2.77 12.25 10.21
C LEU A 373 1.85 13.46 9.95
N TYR A 374 2.19 14.66 10.45
CA TYR A 374 1.46 15.90 10.11
C TYR A 374 1.53 16.19 8.61
N LEU A 375 2.71 16.02 8.01
CA LEU A 375 2.88 16.20 6.57
C LEU A 375 2.11 15.15 5.77
N ALA A 376 2.11 13.88 6.20
CA ALA A 376 1.33 12.81 5.56
C ALA A 376 -0.19 13.06 5.65
N GLN A 377 -0.66 13.60 6.78
CA GLN A 377 -2.05 14.05 6.95
C GLN A 377 -2.38 15.15 5.95
N TYR A 378 -1.58 16.22 5.92
CA TYR A 378 -1.76 17.33 4.97
C TYR A 378 -1.78 16.84 3.51
N MET A 379 -0.84 15.97 3.14
CA MET A 379 -0.79 15.38 1.80
C MET A 379 -2.07 14.60 1.47
N ALA A 380 -2.59 13.82 2.42
CA ALA A 380 -3.85 13.08 2.23
C ALA A 380 -5.07 14.01 2.15
N GLU A 381 -5.10 15.09 2.93
CA GLU A 381 -6.16 16.10 2.91
C GLU A 381 -6.18 16.89 1.59
N GLU A 382 -5.03 17.15 0.96
CA GLU A 382 -4.98 17.78 -0.37
C GLU A 382 -5.29 16.79 -1.52
N GLY A 383 -5.35 15.48 -1.24
CA GLY A 383 -5.93 14.45 -2.13
C GLY A 383 -5.13 14.17 -3.40
N ASP A 384 -5.82 14.12 -4.56
CA ASP A 384 -5.27 13.86 -5.92
C ASP A 384 -4.03 14.70 -6.26
N PHE A 385 -3.82 15.79 -5.52
CA PHE A 385 -2.70 16.70 -5.61
C PHE A 385 -1.35 16.00 -5.35
N TRP A 386 -1.29 14.92 -4.55
CA TRP A 386 -0.03 14.24 -4.20
C TRP A 386 0.24 12.95 -5.00
N PHE A 387 -0.55 12.70 -6.05
CA PHE A 387 -0.28 11.69 -7.10
C PHE A 387 -0.07 10.25 -6.62
N SER A 388 -0.56 9.91 -5.43
CA SER A 388 -0.43 8.61 -4.76
C SER A 388 -1.60 7.64 -4.98
N GLY A 389 -2.64 8.04 -5.74
CA GLY A 389 -3.84 7.21 -5.94
C GLY A 389 -4.66 6.95 -4.66
N GLY A 390 -4.43 7.75 -3.61
CA GLY A 390 -5.03 7.64 -2.26
C GLY A 390 -4.08 8.13 -1.16
N ASP A 391 -4.38 7.85 0.11
CA ASP A 391 -3.46 8.12 1.24
C ASP A 391 -2.20 7.25 1.24
N LYS A 392 -2.25 6.11 0.55
CA LYS A 392 -1.35 4.99 0.76
C LYS A 392 0.11 5.40 0.93
N ASP A 393 0.63 6.16 -0.01
CA ASP A 393 2.06 6.44 -0.07
C ASP A 393 2.47 7.82 0.49
N THR A 394 1.52 8.60 1.03
CA THR A 394 1.81 9.92 1.60
C THR A 394 2.75 9.83 2.80
N PHE A 395 2.68 8.75 3.57
CA PHE A 395 3.62 8.46 4.66
C PHE A 395 5.07 8.38 4.14
N ARG A 396 5.31 7.63 3.07
CA ARG A 396 6.64 7.51 2.47
C ARG A 396 7.09 8.86 1.88
N TYR A 397 6.21 9.56 1.19
CA TYR A 397 6.52 10.87 0.62
C TYR A 397 6.88 11.90 1.70
N ALA A 398 6.20 11.89 2.85
CA ALA A 398 6.52 12.77 3.98
C ALA A 398 7.93 12.51 4.53
N PHE A 399 8.33 11.24 4.66
CA PHE A 399 9.70 10.87 5.06
C PHE A 399 10.73 11.35 4.04
N LEU A 400 10.46 11.14 2.74
CA LEU A 400 11.34 11.59 1.66
C LEU A 400 11.45 13.13 1.59
N ALA A 401 10.35 13.84 1.82
CA ALA A 401 10.31 15.30 1.89
C ALA A 401 11.21 15.80 3.02
N LEU A 402 11.02 15.31 4.25
CA LEU A 402 11.82 15.72 5.41
C LEU A 402 13.27 15.21 5.38
N GLY A 403 13.60 14.26 4.50
CA GLY A 403 14.94 13.73 4.41
C GLY A 403 15.28 12.76 5.54
N ILE A 404 14.28 12.03 6.06
CA ILE A 404 14.42 11.11 7.19
C ILE A 404 14.24 9.66 6.74
N THR A 405 14.83 8.73 7.50
CA THR A 405 14.91 7.32 7.15
C THR A 405 13.72 6.50 7.64
N TYR A 406 13.41 5.42 6.92
CA TYR A 406 12.50 4.37 7.38
C TYR A 406 13.05 2.98 7.01
N THR A 407 12.56 1.95 7.67
CA THR A 407 12.87 0.54 7.38
C THR A 407 11.75 -0.06 6.52
N PRO A 408 12.04 -0.65 5.36
CA PRO A 408 11.04 -1.46 4.66
C PRO A 408 10.93 -2.83 5.34
N ALA A 409 9.74 -3.41 5.40
CA ALA A 409 9.56 -4.80 5.81
C ALA A 409 10.38 -5.72 4.89
N PRO A 410 10.95 -6.81 5.42
CA PRO A 410 12.05 -7.50 4.77
C PRO A 410 11.68 -8.28 3.52
N ARG A 411 10.39 -8.59 3.34
CA ARG A 411 9.90 -9.44 2.25
C ARG A 411 8.81 -8.72 1.47
N TRP A 412 8.84 -8.90 0.17
CA TRP A 412 7.73 -8.49 -0.69
C TRP A 412 6.52 -9.38 -0.43
N LEU A 413 5.34 -8.90 -0.79
CA LEU A 413 4.08 -9.55 -0.42
C LEU A 413 3.77 -10.78 -1.27
N SER A 414 2.93 -11.64 -0.72
CA SER A 414 2.21 -12.69 -1.45
C SER A 414 0.75 -12.31 -1.65
N LEU A 415 0.05 -12.98 -2.56
CA LEU A 415 -1.39 -12.84 -2.69
C LEU A 415 -2.09 -14.08 -2.16
N LEU A 416 -3.10 -13.91 -1.32
CA LEU A 416 -3.87 -14.98 -0.72
C LEU A 416 -5.25 -15.07 -1.38
N GLY A 417 -5.63 -16.27 -1.81
CA GLY A 417 -6.84 -16.47 -2.59
C GLY A 417 -7.13 -17.93 -2.90
N ASN A 418 -7.80 -18.14 -4.03
CA ASN A 418 -8.11 -19.46 -4.57
C ASN A 418 -7.93 -19.48 -6.09
N ARG A 419 -8.17 -20.64 -6.70
CA ARG A 419 -8.30 -20.76 -8.14
C ARG A 419 -9.76 -20.66 -8.59
N ASP A 420 -9.94 -20.04 -9.74
CA ASP A 420 -11.21 -20.05 -10.46
C ASP A 420 -11.42 -21.43 -11.14
N PRO A 421 -12.62 -21.72 -11.69
CA PRO A 421 -12.89 -22.99 -12.38
C PRO A 421 -12.07 -23.22 -13.67
N ARG A 422 -11.34 -22.20 -14.13
CA ARG A 422 -10.42 -22.26 -15.29
C ARG A 422 -8.96 -22.39 -14.85
N ASP A 423 -8.73 -22.64 -13.57
CA ASP A 423 -7.41 -22.79 -12.95
C ASP A 423 -6.58 -21.50 -12.84
N ASN A 424 -7.18 -20.33 -13.09
CA ASN A 424 -6.51 -19.04 -12.87
C ASN A 424 -6.51 -18.71 -11.37
N PHE A 425 -5.38 -18.21 -10.87
CA PHE A 425 -5.32 -17.70 -9.50
C PHE A 425 -6.16 -16.42 -9.38
N CYS A 426 -6.89 -16.29 -8.27
CA CYS A 426 -7.68 -15.12 -7.94
C CYS A 426 -7.43 -14.74 -6.47
N GLY A 427 -6.57 -13.75 -6.27
CA GLY A 427 -6.24 -13.20 -4.96
C GLY A 427 -7.39 -12.36 -4.38
N ALA A 428 -7.71 -12.60 -3.12
CA ALA A 428 -8.71 -11.91 -2.32
C ALA A 428 -8.08 -10.96 -1.28
N ALA A 429 -6.81 -11.18 -0.95
CA ALA A 429 -6.07 -10.45 0.07
C ALA A 429 -4.58 -10.37 -0.28
N MET A 430 -3.91 -9.37 0.27
CA MET A 430 -2.44 -9.34 0.33
C MET A 430 -2.00 -10.07 1.61
N LEU A 431 -0.97 -10.90 1.48
CA LEU A 431 -0.33 -11.64 2.57
C LEU A 431 1.05 -11.04 2.79
N GLN A 432 1.21 -10.37 3.92
CA GLN A 432 2.42 -9.62 4.26
C GLN A 432 3.13 -10.31 5.43
N TYR A 433 4.45 -10.15 5.49
CA TYR A 433 5.32 -10.94 6.37
C TYR A 433 5.78 -10.19 7.61
N GLY A 434 6.22 -10.95 8.61
CA GLY A 434 6.83 -10.41 9.82
C GLY A 434 8.20 -9.76 9.57
N LEU A 435 8.78 -9.24 10.65
CA LEU A 435 10.07 -8.53 10.61
C LEU A 435 11.26 -9.40 11.03
N ASP A 436 11.00 -10.37 11.91
CA ASP A 436 12.03 -11.20 12.51
C ASP A 436 12.03 -12.61 11.89
N PRO A 437 13.10 -13.40 12.09
CA PRO A 437 13.13 -14.80 11.69
C PRO A 437 11.90 -15.59 12.17
N PRO A 438 11.47 -16.62 11.42
CA PRO A 438 10.22 -17.32 11.71
C PRO A 438 10.28 -18.02 13.06
N LYS A 439 9.13 -18.17 13.72
CA LYS A 439 9.06 -18.93 14.96
C LYS A 439 9.36 -20.42 14.69
N ALA A 440 9.75 -21.12 15.75
CA ALA A 440 10.00 -22.55 15.67
C ALA A 440 8.77 -23.29 15.10
N GLY A 441 8.98 -24.06 14.03
CA GLY A 441 7.92 -24.80 13.34
C GLY A 441 7.22 -24.04 12.22
N HIS A 442 7.43 -22.72 12.08
CA HIS A 442 6.85 -21.91 11.01
C HIS A 442 7.82 -21.62 9.86
N ALA A 443 9.08 -22.04 9.95
CA ALA A 443 10.05 -21.81 8.90
C ALA A 443 9.62 -22.44 7.56
N ASP A 444 9.85 -21.72 6.46
CA ASP A 444 9.79 -22.31 5.13
C ASP A 444 11.03 -23.22 4.95
N PRO A 445 10.86 -24.51 4.62
CA PRO A 445 12.00 -25.40 4.40
C PRO A 445 12.96 -24.92 3.30
N ALA A 446 12.46 -24.16 2.31
CA ALA A 446 13.24 -23.65 1.19
C ALA A 446 13.94 -22.31 1.50
N ASP A 447 13.42 -21.53 2.47
CA ASP A 447 14.09 -20.34 3.02
C ASP A 447 13.85 -20.26 4.54
N PRO A 448 14.70 -20.94 5.36
CA PRO A 448 14.48 -21.04 6.80
C PRO A 448 14.60 -19.73 7.58
N LEU A 449 15.15 -18.67 6.96
CA LEU A 449 15.27 -17.33 7.57
C LEU A 449 14.14 -16.39 7.12
N HIS A 450 13.26 -16.84 6.23
CA HIS A 450 12.11 -16.10 5.76
C HIS A 450 11.13 -15.82 6.91
N PRO A 451 10.84 -14.54 7.24
CA PRO A 451 9.82 -14.21 8.24
C PRO A 451 8.48 -14.88 7.93
N GLU A 452 7.80 -15.36 8.96
CA GLU A 452 6.48 -15.97 8.77
C GLU A 452 5.44 -14.94 8.27
N PRO A 453 4.41 -15.36 7.52
CA PRO A 453 3.26 -14.51 7.23
C PRO A 453 2.68 -13.92 8.52
N LEU A 454 2.45 -12.61 8.53
CA LEU A 454 1.97 -11.91 9.71
C LEU A 454 0.62 -11.24 9.49
N PHE A 455 0.36 -10.69 8.31
CA PHE A 455 -0.84 -9.90 8.05
C PHE A 455 -1.58 -10.40 6.81
N VAL A 456 -2.89 -10.59 6.95
CA VAL A 456 -3.83 -10.82 5.86
C VAL A 456 -4.65 -9.55 5.67
N HIS A 457 -4.21 -8.71 4.73
CA HIS A 457 -4.92 -7.50 4.34
C HIS A 457 -5.98 -7.87 3.30
N ALA A 458 -7.21 -8.12 3.75
CA ALA A 458 -8.35 -8.58 2.94
C ALA A 458 -9.01 -7.46 2.11
N ASN A 459 -8.17 -6.63 1.50
CA ASN A 459 -8.53 -5.43 0.76
C ASN A 459 -9.46 -5.69 -0.44
N LEU A 460 -9.32 -6.83 -1.13
CA LEU A 460 -10.11 -7.15 -2.32
C LEU A 460 -11.38 -7.97 -2.04
N LEU A 461 -11.48 -8.63 -0.89
CA LEU A 461 -12.62 -9.50 -0.55
C LEU A 461 -13.98 -8.77 -0.67
N LYS A 462 -13.99 -7.47 -0.40
CA LYS A 462 -15.18 -6.60 -0.48
C LYS A 462 -15.61 -6.28 -1.92
N HIS A 463 -14.74 -6.49 -2.90
CA HIS A 463 -14.95 -6.27 -4.34
C HIS A 463 -15.18 -7.58 -5.12
N MET A 464 -15.13 -8.72 -4.46
CA MET A 464 -15.39 -10.02 -5.07
C MET A 464 -16.89 -10.36 -5.11
N SER A 465 -17.26 -11.31 -5.97
CA SER A 465 -18.62 -11.81 -6.14
C SER A 465 -18.64 -13.33 -6.11
N GLY A 466 -19.73 -13.91 -5.56
CA GLY A 466 -19.92 -15.37 -5.54
C GLY A 466 -18.99 -16.12 -4.58
N ILE A 467 -18.32 -15.41 -3.68
CA ILE A 467 -17.42 -15.99 -2.67
C ILE A 467 -18.24 -16.58 -1.52
N ARG A 468 -17.83 -17.76 -1.06
CA ARG A 468 -18.43 -18.45 0.09
C ARG A 468 -17.33 -18.79 1.10
N PRO A 469 -17.61 -18.69 2.41
CA PRO A 469 -16.71 -19.22 3.43
C PRO A 469 -16.34 -20.68 3.17
N GLY A 470 -15.09 -21.04 3.46
CA GLY A 470 -14.51 -22.38 3.32
C GLY A 470 -13.75 -22.62 2.00
N ASN A 471 -13.56 -21.60 1.16
CA ASN A 471 -12.80 -21.71 -0.08
C ASN A 471 -12.20 -20.37 -0.56
N VAL A 472 -11.87 -19.45 0.35
CA VAL A 472 -11.38 -18.11 -0.01
C VAL A 472 -9.88 -18.02 0.09
N PHE A 473 -9.30 -18.56 1.16
CA PHE A 473 -7.89 -18.39 1.53
C PHE A 473 -7.16 -19.73 1.50
N THR A 474 -7.34 -20.49 0.42
CA THR A 474 -6.87 -21.87 0.30
C THR A 474 -5.47 -21.97 -0.30
N GLN A 475 -5.04 -20.95 -1.04
CA GLN A 475 -3.73 -20.89 -1.66
C GLN A 475 -3.14 -19.49 -1.53
N PHE A 476 -1.81 -19.40 -1.50
CA PHE A 476 -1.15 -18.13 -1.77
C PHE A 476 -0.20 -18.24 -2.96
N ARG A 477 -0.08 -17.13 -3.66
CA ARG A 477 0.75 -16.95 -4.84
C ARG A 477 1.88 -16.00 -4.50
N ARG A 478 3.11 -16.47 -4.71
CA ARG A 478 4.33 -15.84 -4.23
C ARG A 478 5.47 -15.96 -5.22
N LEU A 479 6.50 -15.14 -5.05
CA LEU A 479 7.81 -15.42 -5.64
C LEU A 479 8.42 -16.66 -5.00
N PHE A 480 9.32 -17.34 -5.72
CA PHE A 480 10.06 -18.46 -5.14
C PHE A 480 10.86 -18.00 -3.91
N PRO A 481 11.01 -18.84 -2.87
CA PRO A 481 11.76 -18.50 -1.68
C PRO A 481 13.16 -17.95 -2.00
N GLY A 482 13.51 -16.82 -1.38
CA GLY A 482 14.77 -16.09 -1.63
C GLY A 482 14.72 -15.11 -2.81
N GLN A 483 13.63 -15.04 -3.57
CA GLN A 483 13.42 -14.06 -4.65
C GLN A 483 12.64 -12.82 -4.21
N ASP A 484 12.17 -12.77 -2.96
CA ASP A 484 11.29 -11.73 -2.39
C ASP A 484 11.96 -10.85 -1.34
N ASP A 485 13.27 -10.97 -1.12
CA ASP A 485 14.00 -10.15 -0.15
C ASP A 485 14.12 -8.69 -0.62
N VAL A 486 13.56 -7.77 0.17
CA VAL A 486 13.54 -6.32 -0.08
C VAL A 486 14.79 -5.63 0.50
N LEU A 487 15.50 -6.28 1.44
CA LEU A 487 16.62 -5.71 2.19
C LEU A 487 17.99 -5.96 1.59
N VAL A 488 18.10 -6.76 0.52
CA VAL A 488 19.34 -6.94 -0.24
C VAL A 488 19.63 -5.65 -1.03
N GLU A 489 19.98 -4.61 -0.28
CA GLU A 489 20.57 -3.32 -0.65
C GLU A 489 20.26 -2.85 -2.08
N TYR A 490 18.99 -2.60 -2.45
CA TYR A 490 18.58 -1.99 -3.72
C TYR A 490 19.44 -2.39 -4.95
N ALA A 491 19.91 -3.64 -4.97
CA ALA A 491 20.99 -4.03 -5.84
C ALA A 491 20.41 -4.34 -7.22
N PRO A 492 21.07 -3.94 -8.32
CA PRO A 492 20.54 -4.19 -9.65
C PRO A 492 20.57 -5.71 -9.92
N ALA A 493 19.39 -6.25 -10.23
CA ALA A 493 19.08 -7.64 -10.59
C ALA A 493 18.66 -8.61 -9.46
N THR A 494 17.65 -8.24 -8.68
CA THR A 494 16.81 -9.20 -7.95
C THR A 494 15.59 -9.59 -8.80
N ALA A 495 14.99 -10.74 -8.52
CA ALA A 495 13.73 -11.16 -9.14
C ALA A 495 12.61 -10.12 -9.00
N LEU A 496 12.67 -9.29 -7.95
CA LEU A 496 11.78 -8.15 -7.73
C LEU A 496 11.80 -7.11 -8.86
N HIS A 497 12.81 -7.08 -9.74
CA HIS A 497 12.83 -6.19 -10.92
C HIS A 497 12.14 -6.81 -12.15
N SER A 498 11.67 -8.07 -12.06
CA SER A 498 11.10 -8.83 -13.16
C SER A 498 9.68 -9.34 -12.87
N VAL A 499 9.10 -8.93 -11.74
CA VAL A 499 7.75 -9.28 -11.30
C VAL A 499 6.81 -8.08 -11.33
N SER A 500 5.54 -8.32 -11.60
CA SER A 500 4.47 -7.34 -11.53
C SER A 500 3.30 -7.93 -10.78
N GLY A 501 2.45 -7.08 -10.21
CA GLY A 501 1.19 -7.51 -9.64
C GLY A 501 0.12 -6.44 -9.78
N GLY A 502 -1.13 -6.84 -9.65
CA GLY A 502 -2.24 -5.92 -9.78
C GLY A 502 -3.60 -6.59 -9.68
N GLY A 503 -4.63 -5.76 -9.50
CA GLY A 503 -6.03 -6.18 -9.55
C GLY A 503 -6.55 -6.21 -10.99
N SER A 504 -7.40 -7.19 -11.31
CA SER A 504 -8.14 -7.23 -12.58
C SER A 504 -9.56 -7.74 -12.36
N ALA A 505 -10.48 -7.27 -13.20
CA ALA A 505 -11.87 -7.73 -13.16
C ALA A 505 -11.99 -9.12 -13.81
N VAL A 506 -12.43 -10.10 -13.02
CA VAL A 506 -12.67 -11.47 -13.45
C VAL A 506 -14.17 -11.72 -13.54
N ALA A 507 -14.61 -12.16 -14.72
CA ALA A 507 -16.03 -12.41 -15.01
C ALA A 507 -16.64 -13.39 -14.00
N GLY A 508 -17.69 -12.95 -13.31
CA GLY A 508 -18.40 -13.75 -12.29
C GLY A 508 -17.70 -13.84 -10.93
N ARG A 509 -16.50 -13.25 -10.76
CA ARG A 509 -15.74 -13.23 -9.51
C ARG A 509 -15.49 -11.83 -8.95
N GLY A 510 -15.67 -10.76 -9.73
CA GLY A 510 -15.38 -9.40 -9.29
C GLY A 510 -13.90 -9.07 -9.48
N LEU A 511 -13.30 -8.28 -8.58
CA LEU A 511 -11.86 -7.99 -8.64
C LEU A 511 -11.04 -9.13 -8.02
N CYS A 512 -10.01 -9.57 -8.73
CA CYS A 512 -9.00 -10.52 -8.26
C CYS A 512 -7.61 -9.90 -8.41
N SER A 513 -6.72 -10.12 -7.45
CA SER A 513 -5.29 -9.81 -7.64
C SER A 513 -4.50 -11.01 -8.14
N ASP A 514 -3.44 -10.75 -8.89
CA ASP A 514 -2.44 -11.74 -9.26
C ASP A 514 -1.02 -11.11 -9.31
N ILE A 515 0.01 -11.94 -9.18
CA ILE A 515 1.41 -11.60 -9.46
C ILE A 515 1.95 -12.49 -10.58
N THR A 516 2.74 -11.89 -11.46
CA THR A 516 3.33 -12.57 -12.62
C THR A 516 4.71 -12.01 -12.94
N ALA A 517 5.62 -12.88 -13.37
CA ALA A 517 6.87 -12.46 -13.98
C ALA A 517 6.58 -11.88 -15.37
N PHE A 518 7.01 -10.64 -15.62
CA PHE A 518 6.83 -9.99 -16.93
C PHE A 518 8.04 -10.16 -17.85
N ARG A 519 9.17 -10.61 -17.30
CA ARG A 519 10.39 -11.01 -18.02
C ARG A 519 11.13 -12.09 -17.25
N GLY A 520 12.22 -12.63 -17.81
CA GLY A 520 13.06 -13.61 -17.12
C GLY A 520 13.66 -13.08 -15.82
N GLY A 521 13.91 -13.98 -14.86
CA GLY A 521 14.58 -13.67 -13.60
C GLY A 521 13.68 -13.66 -12.36
N ALA A 522 12.37 -13.88 -12.52
CA ALA A 522 11.44 -14.10 -11.41
C ALA A 522 10.62 -15.37 -11.65
N ASP A 523 10.53 -16.22 -10.64
CA ASP A 523 9.72 -17.43 -10.64
C ASP A 523 8.56 -17.23 -9.65
N VAL A 524 7.34 -17.53 -10.10
CA VAL A 524 6.13 -17.41 -9.29
C VAL A 524 5.52 -18.78 -9.08
N GLU A 525 5.25 -19.12 -7.83
CA GLU A 525 4.55 -20.36 -7.47
C GLU A 525 3.20 -20.07 -6.78
N THR A 526 2.40 -21.12 -6.69
CA THR A 526 1.16 -21.11 -5.93
C THR A 526 1.14 -22.33 -5.03
N VAL A 527 1.05 -22.10 -3.73
CA VAL A 527 1.21 -23.12 -2.70
C VAL A 527 -0.01 -23.15 -1.79
N ASP A 528 -0.22 -24.30 -1.15
CA ASP A 528 -1.35 -24.54 -0.27
C ASP A 528 -1.12 -23.90 1.12
N THR A 529 -2.11 -23.18 1.61
CA THR A 529 -2.01 -22.43 2.87
C THR A 529 -1.98 -23.32 4.12
N LYS A 530 -2.52 -24.55 4.04
CA LYS A 530 -2.62 -25.48 5.18
C LYS A 530 -1.33 -26.23 5.46
N THR A 531 -0.41 -26.27 4.50
CA THR A 531 0.85 -27.02 4.60
C THR A 531 2.08 -26.12 4.68
N SER A 532 1.97 -24.89 4.17
CA SER A 532 3.05 -23.90 4.20
C SER A 532 3.23 -23.31 5.60
N PHE A 533 4.45 -22.87 5.93
CA PHE A 533 4.80 -22.23 7.21
C PHE A 533 4.28 -23.00 8.44
N GLY A 534 4.49 -24.32 8.47
CA GLY A 534 4.03 -25.16 9.57
C GLY A 534 2.52 -25.34 9.70
N GLY A 535 1.76 -24.93 8.68
CA GLY A 535 0.29 -24.96 8.69
C GLY A 535 -0.34 -23.86 9.53
N MET A 536 0.37 -22.74 9.77
CA MET A 536 -0.13 -21.65 10.61
C MET A 536 -1.46 -21.05 10.12
N MET A 537 -1.78 -21.15 8.83
CA MET A 537 -3.02 -20.63 8.25
C MET A 537 -4.14 -21.68 8.16
N LYS A 538 -3.94 -22.91 8.67
CA LYS A 538 -4.86 -24.04 8.49
C LYS A 538 -6.30 -23.72 8.92
N ASP A 539 -6.46 -23.02 10.04
CA ASP A 539 -7.76 -22.71 10.66
C ASP A 539 -8.13 -21.22 10.49
N PHE A 540 -7.29 -20.43 9.81
CA PHE A 540 -7.46 -18.98 9.67
C PHE A 540 -8.78 -18.62 9.00
N GLU A 541 -9.16 -19.32 7.92
CA GLU A 541 -10.37 -18.97 7.19
C GLU A 541 -11.65 -19.15 8.03
N GLU A 542 -11.74 -20.26 8.76
CA GLU A 542 -12.86 -20.50 9.69
C GLU A 542 -12.90 -19.42 10.77
N GLN A 543 -11.74 -19.08 11.33
CA GLN A 543 -11.61 -18.04 12.33
C GLN A 543 -12.04 -16.66 11.79
N PHE A 544 -11.53 -16.26 10.62
CA PHE A 544 -11.85 -15.00 9.96
C PHE A 544 -13.36 -14.84 9.72
N PHE A 545 -14.02 -15.88 9.20
CA PHE A 545 -15.46 -15.85 8.93
C PHE A 545 -16.31 -15.97 10.21
N SER A 546 -15.80 -16.57 11.29
CA SER A 546 -16.51 -16.65 12.58
C SER A 546 -16.77 -15.27 13.21
N TYR A 547 -16.00 -14.25 12.83
CA TYR A 547 -16.17 -12.88 13.30
C TYR A 547 -17.23 -12.07 12.55
N GLY A 548 -17.92 -12.68 11.57
CA GLY A 548 -18.99 -12.01 10.82
C GLY A 548 -18.51 -11.28 9.56
N ALA A 549 -17.28 -11.49 9.12
CA ALA A 549 -16.77 -10.94 7.85
C ALA A 549 -17.58 -11.52 6.67
N LEU A 550 -18.37 -10.69 5.99
CA LEU A 550 -19.19 -11.14 4.85
C LEU A 550 -18.52 -10.79 3.50
N PRO A 551 -18.34 -11.75 2.57
CA PRO A 551 -17.79 -11.48 1.24
C PRO A 551 -18.69 -10.58 0.37
N GLY A 552 -18.08 -9.73 -0.48
CA GLY A 552 -18.74 -9.14 -1.65
C GLY A 552 -19.84 -8.10 -1.43
N LEU A 553 -19.80 -7.34 -0.34
CA LEU A 553 -20.92 -6.46 0.04
C LEU A 553 -20.86 -5.00 -0.46
N TRP A 554 -19.94 -4.57 -1.32
CA TRP A 554 -20.11 -3.27 -2.02
C TRP A 554 -21.12 -3.41 -3.17
N ARG A 555 -22.40 -3.49 -2.83
CA ARG A 555 -23.49 -3.11 -3.72
C ARG A 555 -24.35 -2.07 -3.04
#